data_AF-A0A1G7U7D0-F1
#
_entry.id   AF-A0A1G7U7D0-F1
#
_cell.length_a   1.000
_cell.length_b   1.000
_cell.length_c   1.000
_cell.angle_alpha   90.00
_cell.angle_beta   90.00
_cell.angle_gamma   90.00
#
_symmetry.space_group_name_H-M   'P 1'
#
loop_
_entity.id
_entity.type
_entity.pdbx_description
1 polymer ?
#
loop_
_entity_poly.entity_id
_entity_poly.type
_entity_poly.pdbx_seq_one_letter_code
_entity_poly.pdbx_strand_id
1 'polypeptide(L)'
;MRNILFILLIFGLTSCQSKKAIHLNTVLVRAERTVFNIMVGKNGPNEKKLQCLIDGNFKCALQAIDDKEQAFNAVINEINSVEINDIKYGNALKKAAISYYDAVKQVEISDRQEIVLQQLSQDKTNTVKVRDSAMAKQHQLLNKKQEMRQLISKKENKFAEIQKQFNSVNHLN
;
A
#
# COMPACT_ATOMS: atom_id res chain seq x y z
N MET A 1 33.14 38.91 32.94
CA MET A 1 32.51 37.57 33.10
C MET A 1 30.98 37.62 33.17
N ARG A 2 30.30 38.48 32.39
CA ARG A 2 28.81 38.57 32.36
C ARG A 2 28.20 38.15 31.01
N ASN A 3 29.04 37.94 29.98
CA ASN A 3 28.60 37.58 28.63
C ASN A 3 28.81 36.08 28.27
N ILE A 4 29.46 35.29 29.13
CA ILE A 4 29.68 33.85 28.89
C ILE A 4 28.45 33.02 29.30
N LEU A 5 27.64 33.53 30.23
CA LEU A 5 26.42 32.87 30.72
C LEU A 5 25.26 32.85 29.72
N PHE A 6 25.26 33.74 28.72
CA PHE A 6 24.22 33.77 27.68
C PHE A 6 24.48 32.80 26.53
N ILE A 7 25.73 32.39 26.31
CA ILE A 7 26.10 31.47 25.20
C ILE A 7 25.74 30.02 25.55
N LEU A 8 25.75 29.63 26.83
CA LEU A 8 25.35 28.30 27.30
C LEU A 8 23.83 28.07 27.29
N LEU A 9 23.02 29.13 27.24
CA LEU A 9 21.56 29.04 27.22
C LEU A 9 20.98 28.76 25.82
N ILE A 10 21.79 28.88 24.76
CA ILE A 10 21.37 28.63 23.37
C ILE A 10 21.67 27.18 22.93
N PHE A 11 22.53 26.46 23.65
CA PHE A 11 22.82 25.04 23.40
C PHE A 11 21.76 24.06 23.96
N GLY A 12 20.68 24.59 24.56
CA GLY A 12 19.56 23.80 25.09
C GLY A 12 18.51 23.36 24.07
N LEU A 13 18.70 23.61 22.76
CA LEU A 13 17.90 22.97 21.72
C LEU A 13 18.35 21.52 21.53
N THR A 14 18.24 20.72 22.59
CA THR A 14 18.28 19.26 22.45
C THR A 14 17.19 18.90 21.44
N SER A 15 17.62 18.41 20.28
CA SER A 15 16.80 17.76 19.26
C SER A 15 15.93 16.70 19.93
N CYS A 16 14.76 17.12 20.42
CA CYS A 16 13.81 16.23 21.04
C CYS A 16 12.98 15.67 19.88
N GLN A 17 13.39 14.51 19.37
CA GLN A 17 12.62 13.80 18.36
C GLN A 17 11.19 13.62 18.88
N SER A 18 10.22 14.10 18.12
CA SER A 18 8.82 14.00 18.53
C SER A 18 8.43 12.52 18.62
N LYS A 19 7.95 12.08 19.79
CA LYS A 19 7.43 10.71 19.98
C LYS A 19 6.34 10.37 18.96
N LYS A 20 5.50 11.35 18.60
CA LYS A 20 4.48 11.21 17.55
C LYS A 20 5.11 11.01 16.17
N ALA A 21 6.21 11.70 15.88
CA ALA A 21 6.90 11.55 14.60
C ALA A 21 7.57 10.17 14.47
N ILE A 22 8.21 9.69 15.55
CA ILE A 22 8.75 8.32 15.64
C ILE A 22 7.63 7.29 15.47
N HIS A 23 6.49 7.50 16.12
CA HIS A 23 5.35 6.59 16.05
C HIS A 23 4.79 6.50 14.62
N LEU A 24 4.56 7.64 13.95
CA LEU A 24 4.11 7.66 12.55
C LEU A 24 5.11 6.92 11.65
N ASN A 25 6.42 7.18 11.79
CA ASN A 25 7.43 6.48 11.01
C ASN A 25 7.42 4.96 11.26
N THR A 26 7.27 4.54 12.51
CA THR A 26 7.17 3.12 12.89
C THR A 26 5.95 2.45 12.25
N VAL A 27 4.80 3.12 12.27
CA VAL A 27 3.57 2.63 11.60
C VAL A 27 3.80 2.47 10.09
N LEU A 28 4.47 3.42 9.44
CA LEU A 28 4.77 3.32 8.00
C LEU A 28 5.74 2.18 7.66
N VAL A 29 6.79 1.97 8.47
CA VAL A 29 7.70 0.82 8.29
C VAL A 29 6.96 -0.52 8.48
N ARG A 30 6.03 -0.59 9.44
CA ARG A 30 5.19 -1.77 9.62
C ARG A 30 4.23 -1.98 8.45
N ALA A 31 3.62 -0.91 7.95
CA ALA A 31 2.74 -0.94 6.79
C ALA A 31 3.46 -1.52 5.57
N GLU A 32 4.68 -1.07 5.28
CA GLU A 32 5.51 -1.58 4.19
C GLU A 32 5.74 -3.09 4.32
N ARG A 33 6.18 -3.56 5.49
CA ARG A 33 6.38 -5.00 5.76
C ARG A 33 5.10 -5.81 5.63
N THR A 34 3.98 -5.25 6.10
CA THR A 34 2.67 -5.91 6.03
C THR A 34 2.22 -6.03 4.58
N VAL A 35 2.32 -4.97 3.79
CA VAL A 35 1.99 -4.97 2.36
C VAL A 35 2.90 -5.91 1.57
N PHE A 36 4.19 -5.95 1.88
CA PHE A 36 5.11 -6.95 1.33
C PHE A 36 4.60 -8.38 1.60
N ASN A 37 4.24 -8.69 2.85
CA ASN A 37 3.72 -10.01 3.21
C ASN A 37 2.37 -10.33 2.55
N ILE A 38 1.52 -9.32 2.32
CA ILE A 38 0.26 -9.50 1.57
C ILE A 38 0.53 -9.92 0.12
N MET A 39 1.49 -9.27 -0.54
CA MET A 39 1.77 -9.43 -1.97
C MET A 39 2.67 -10.62 -2.30
N VAL A 40 3.70 -10.87 -1.50
CA VAL A 40 4.74 -11.87 -1.80
C VAL A 40 5.16 -12.69 -0.59
N GLY A 41 4.51 -12.51 0.56
CA GLY A 41 4.80 -13.28 1.76
C GLY A 41 4.35 -14.72 1.67
N LYS A 42 5.13 -15.61 2.29
CA LYS A 42 4.74 -17.02 2.46
C LYS A 42 3.46 -17.14 3.28
N ASN A 43 2.56 -18.01 2.86
CA ASN A 43 1.19 -18.18 3.34
C ASN A 43 0.33 -16.91 3.27
N GLY A 44 0.78 -15.89 2.53
CA GLY A 44 0.06 -14.63 2.33
C GLY A 44 -1.16 -14.81 1.42
N PRO A 45 -2.11 -13.86 1.43
CA PRO A 45 -3.30 -13.91 0.57
C PRO A 45 -2.98 -14.09 -0.91
N ASN A 46 -1.91 -13.46 -1.42
CA ASN A 46 -1.55 -13.61 -2.83
C ASN A 46 -1.01 -15.01 -3.19
N GLU A 47 -0.26 -15.65 -2.29
CA GLU A 47 0.19 -17.04 -2.50
C GLU A 47 -0.99 -18.01 -2.43
N LYS A 48 -1.89 -17.83 -1.46
CA LYS A 48 -3.14 -18.60 -1.39
C LYS A 48 -3.96 -18.48 -2.68
N LYS A 49 -4.14 -17.26 -3.19
CA LYS A 49 -4.80 -17.00 -4.47
C LYS A 49 -4.14 -17.81 -5.59
N LEU A 50 -2.81 -17.76 -5.70
CA LEU A 50 -2.07 -18.49 -6.72
C LEU A 50 -2.29 -20.00 -6.61
N GLN A 51 -2.21 -20.56 -5.40
CA GLN A 51 -2.45 -21.98 -5.15
C GLN A 51 -3.89 -22.39 -5.55
N CYS A 52 -4.89 -21.60 -5.13
CA CYS A 52 -6.28 -21.85 -5.51
C CYS A 52 -6.47 -21.87 -7.05
N LEU A 53 -5.79 -20.97 -7.78
CA LEU A 53 -5.86 -20.92 -9.24
C LEU A 53 -5.18 -22.11 -9.91
N ILE A 54 -4.05 -22.57 -9.38
CA ILE A 54 -3.38 -23.80 -9.84
C ILE A 54 -4.31 -25.02 -9.67
N ASP A 55 -5.03 -25.07 -8.55
CA ASP A 55 -5.98 -26.14 -8.24
C ASP A 55 -7.32 -26.00 -8.98
N GLY A 56 -7.49 -24.97 -9.83
CA GLY A 56 -8.73 -24.68 -10.56
C GLY A 56 -9.90 -24.24 -9.68
N ASN A 57 -9.64 -23.89 -8.41
CA ASN A 57 -10.64 -23.50 -7.43
C ASN A 57 -10.85 -21.97 -7.46
N PHE A 58 -11.64 -21.49 -8.41
CA PHE A 58 -11.93 -20.07 -8.57
C PHE A 58 -12.63 -19.45 -7.35
N LYS A 59 -13.46 -20.21 -6.62
CA LYS A 59 -14.12 -19.74 -5.40
C LYS A 59 -13.10 -19.45 -4.28
N CYS A 60 -12.15 -20.36 -4.09
CA CYS A 60 -11.01 -20.18 -3.18
C CYS A 60 -10.17 -18.96 -3.56
N ALA A 61 -9.89 -18.79 -4.87
CA ALA A 61 -9.11 -17.65 -5.35
C ALA A 61 -9.82 -16.31 -5.10
N LEU A 62 -11.14 -16.25 -5.29
CA LEU A 62 -11.95 -15.06 -4.98
C LEU A 62 -11.95 -14.74 -3.49
N GLN A 63 -12.07 -15.75 -2.62
CA GLN A 63 -11.97 -15.56 -1.17
C GLN A 63 -10.60 -14.99 -0.77
N ALA A 64 -9.52 -15.47 -1.40
CA ALA A 64 -8.18 -14.92 -1.15
C ALA A 64 -8.04 -13.44 -1.58
N ILE A 65 -8.84 -12.96 -2.54
CA ILE A 65 -8.93 -11.53 -2.86
C ILE A 65 -9.66 -10.76 -1.77
N ASP A 66 -10.73 -11.30 -1.18
CA ASP A 66 -11.43 -10.68 -0.05
C ASP A 66 -10.48 -10.52 1.16
N ASP A 67 -9.73 -11.57 1.47
CA ASP A 67 -8.71 -11.55 2.53
C ASP A 67 -7.63 -10.50 2.23
N LYS A 68 -7.21 -10.39 0.96
CA LYS A 68 -6.23 -9.39 0.51
C LYS A 68 -6.79 -7.96 0.71
N GLU A 69 -8.02 -7.71 0.29
CA GLU A 69 -8.69 -6.42 0.42
C GLU A 69 -8.83 -6.01 1.89
N GLN A 70 -9.24 -6.93 2.75
CA GLN A 70 -9.34 -6.70 4.20
C GLN A 70 -7.97 -6.36 4.81
N ALA A 71 -6.91 -7.08 4.43
CA ALA A 71 -5.57 -6.84 4.93
C ALA A 71 -5.04 -5.45 4.51
N PHE A 72 -5.28 -5.03 3.26
CA PHE A 72 -4.95 -3.65 2.83
C PHE A 72 -5.77 -2.60 3.57
N ASN A 73 -7.07 -2.82 3.77
CA ASN A 73 -7.92 -1.89 4.51
C ASN A 73 -7.43 -1.74 5.96
N ALA A 74 -6.96 -2.81 6.60
CA ALA A 74 -6.36 -2.75 7.93
C ALA A 74 -5.10 -1.86 7.96
N VAL A 75 -4.19 -2.00 6.99
CA VAL A 75 -3.00 -1.15 6.86
C VAL A 75 -3.37 0.32 6.69
N ILE A 76 -4.32 0.61 5.79
CA ILE A 76 -4.76 1.99 5.53
C ILE A 76 -5.42 2.60 6.78
N ASN A 77 -6.23 1.81 7.49
CA ASN A 77 -6.88 2.26 8.72
C ASN A 77 -5.88 2.49 9.86
N GLU A 78 -4.85 1.65 10.00
CA GLU A 78 -3.77 1.85 10.98
C GLU A 78 -3.07 3.18 10.72
N ILE A 79 -2.65 3.46 9.48
CA ILE A 79 -2.03 4.74 9.09
C ILE A 79 -2.99 5.91 9.35
N ASN A 80 -4.27 5.74 9.01
CA ASN A 80 -5.26 6.79 9.20
C ASN A 80 -5.55 7.09 10.68
N SER A 81 -5.39 6.10 11.57
CA SER A 81 -5.61 6.28 13.01
C SER A 81 -4.51 7.05 13.73
N VAL A 82 -3.32 7.21 13.12
CA VAL A 82 -2.18 7.87 13.76
C VAL A 82 -2.50 9.35 14.04
N GLU A 83 -2.28 9.75 15.28
CA GLU A 83 -2.33 11.16 15.67
C GLU A 83 -1.13 11.93 15.14
N ILE A 84 -1.43 13.04 14.47
CA ILE A 84 -0.43 13.85 13.75
C ILE A 84 -0.42 15.32 14.20
N ASN A 85 -1.11 15.63 15.29
CA ASN A 85 -1.12 17.00 15.81
C ASN A 85 0.31 17.37 16.23
N ASP A 86 0.71 18.58 15.86
CA ASP A 86 1.99 19.22 16.23
C ASP A 86 3.26 18.59 15.61
N ILE A 87 3.12 17.71 14.60
CA ILE A 87 4.26 17.22 13.80
C ILE A 87 4.30 17.87 12.42
N LYS A 88 5.41 18.54 12.11
CA LYS A 88 5.63 19.14 10.79
C LYS A 88 5.58 18.05 9.72
N TYR A 89 4.86 18.32 8.64
CA TYR A 89 4.60 17.39 7.52
C TYR A 89 3.81 16.10 7.86
N GLY A 90 3.39 15.87 9.11
CA GLY A 90 2.68 14.63 9.48
C GLY A 90 1.39 14.39 8.68
N ASN A 91 0.58 15.44 8.48
CA ASN A 91 -0.65 15.34 7.67
C ASN A 91 -0.36 15.03 6.20
N ALA A 92 0.66 15.71 5.63
CA ALA A 92 1.05 15.49 4.25
C ALA A 92 1.55 14.06 4.05
N LEU A 93 2.39 13.56 4.98
CA LEU A 93 2.93 12.22 4.93
C LEU A 93 1.83 11.16 5.06
N LYS A 94 0.94 11.29 6.05
CA LYS A 94 -0.19 10.38 6.26
C LYS A 94 -1.08 10.30 5.01
N LYS A 95 -1.44 11.44 4.43
CA LYS A 95 -2.25 11.49 3.19
C LYS A 95 -1.53 10.84 2.00
N ALA A 96 -0.22 11.08 1.84
CA ALA A 96 0.55 10.50 0.76
C ALA A 96 0.67 8.96 0.90
N ALA A 97 0.92 8.47 2.11
CA ALA A 97 0.97 7.04 2.40
C ALA A 97 -0.37 6.34 2.13
N ILE A 98 -1.48 6.88 2.63
CA ILE A 98 -2.83 6.35 2.36
C ILE A 98 -3.12 6.32 0.86
N SER A 99 -2.80 7.40 0.17
CA SER A 99 -2.99 7.52 -1.29
C SER A 99 -2.19 6.46 -2.06
N TYR A 100 -0.94 6.21 -1.67
CA TYR A 100 -0.09 5.18 -2.25
C TYR A 100 -0.63 3.77 -1.99
N TYR A 101 -0.87 3.40 -0.73
CA TYR A 101 -1.34 2.05 -0.40
C TYR A 101 -2.74 1.76 -0.91
N ASP A 102 -3.62 2.76 -1.01
CA ASP A 102 -4.92 2.59 -1.67
C ASP A 102 -4.74 2.30 -3.17
N ALA A 103 -3.83 3.00 -3.86
CA ALA A 103 -3.55 2.70 -5.27
C ALA A 103 -2.96 1.30 -5.48
N VAL A 104 -2.09 0.84 -4.57
CA VAL A 104 -1.60 -0.55 -4.58
C VAL A 104 -2.75 -1.53 -4.38
N LYS A 105 -3.61 -1.28 -3.39
CA LYS A 105 -4.81 -2.09 -3.14
C LYS A 105 -5.67 -2.19 -4.40
N GLN A 106 -5.98 -1.08 -5.08
CA GLN A 106 -6.83 -1.09 -6.28
C GLN A 106 -6.28 -1.98 -7.40
N VAL A 107 -4.97 -1.96 -7.62
CA VAL A 107 -4.34 -2.88 -8.60
C VAL A 107 -4.47 -4.32 -8.16
N GLU A 108 -4.18 -4.61 -6.90
CA GLU A 108 -4.17 -5.97 -6.39
C GLU A 108 -5.56 -6.61 -6.31
N ILE A 109 -6.61 -5.84 -5.97
CA ILE A 109 -7.98 -6.36 -5.92
C ILE A 109 -8.64 -6.43 -7.30
N SER A 110 -8.06 -5.77 -8.32
CA SER A 110 -8.52 -5.91 -9.71
C SER A 110 -8.40 -7.35 -10.23
N ASP A 111 -7.55 -8.16 -9.60
CA ASP A 111 -7.47 -9.61 -9.81
C ASP A 111 -8.83 -10.30 -9.69
N ARG A 112 -9.78 -9.75 -8.91
CA ARG A 112 -11.15 -10.28 -8.83
C ARG A 112 -11.79 -10.40 -10.22
N GLN A 113 -11.62 -9.39 -11.07
CA GLN A 113 -12.15 -9.39 -12.44
C GLN A 113 -11.38 -10.38 -13.32
N GLU A 114 -10.06 -10.47 -13.13
CA GLU A 114 -9.20 -11.41 -13.87
C GLU A 114 -9.62 -12.86 -13.61
N ILE A 115 -9.86 -13.22 -12.36
CA ILE A 115 -10.30 -14.55 -11.93
C ILE A 115 -11.67 -14.90 -12.54
N VAL A 116 -12.64 -13.98 -12.49
CA VAL A 116 -13.97 -14.18 -13.08
C VAL A 116 -13.87 -14.39 -14.59
N LEU A 117 -13.06 -13.58 -15.28
CA LEU A 117 -12.87 -13.71 -16.73
C LEU A 117 -12.14 -15.01 -17.09
N GLN A 118 -11.18 -15.44 -16.27
CA GLN A 118 -10.48 -16.72 -16.45
C GLN A 118 -11.44 -17.90 -16.28
N GLN A 119 -12.32 -17.86 -15.28
CA GLN A 119 -13.34 -18.88 -15.09
C GLN A 119 -14.25 -18.98 -16.32
N LEU A 120 -14.71 -17.83 -16.84
CA LEU A 120 -15.58 -17.78 -18.02
C LEU A 120 -14.89 -18.32 -19.28
N SER A 121 -13.60 -18.01 -19.49
CA SER A 121 -12.87 -18.46 -20.68
C SER A 121 -12.48 -19.93 -20.62
N GLN A 122 -12.27 -20.49 -19.43
CA GLN A 122 -11.87 -21.90 -19.23
C GLN A 122 -13.05 -22.87 -19.10
N ASP A 123 -14.25 -22.38 -18.76
CA ASP A 123 -15.45 -23.22 -18.65
C ASP A 123 -15.89 -23.74 -20.04
N LYS A 124 -15.77 -25.06 -20.23
CA LYS A 124 -16.10 -25.74 -21.49
C LYS A 124 -17.59 -25.80 -21.80
N THR A 125 -18.46 -25.51 -20.83
CA THR A 125 -19.91 -25.41 -21.06
C THR A 125 -20.31 -24.09 -21.72
N ASN A 126 -19.43 -23.08 -21.67
CA ASN A 126 -19.64 -21.81 -22.34
C ASN A 126 -19.45 -21.92 -23.86
N THR A 127 -20.25 -21.15 -24.61
CA THR A 127 -20.09 -21.04 -26.06
C THR A 127 -18.73 -20.43 -26.43
N VAL A 128 -18.25 -20.72 -27.64
CA VAL A 128 -17.01 -20.11 -28.18
C VAL A 128 -17.06 -18.58 -28.07
N LYS A 129 -18.18 -17.96 -28.46
CA LYS A 129 -18.38 -16.50 -28.38
C LYS A 129 -18.21 -15.94 -26.96
N VAL A 130 -18.69 -16.66 -25.94
CA VAL A 130 -18.54 -16.24 -24.53
C VAL A 130 -17.08 -16.33 -24.10
N ARG A 131 -16.40 -17.43 -24.43
CA ARG A 131 -14.99 -17.64 -24.09
C ARG A 131 -14.09 -16.59 -24.76
N ASP A 132 -14.30 -16.32 -26.05
CA ASP A 132 -13.55 -15.31 -26.80
C ASP A 132 -13.78 -13.89 -26.25
N SER A 133 -15.03 -13.57 -25.89
CA SER A 133 -15.35 -12.28 -25.27
C SER A 133 -14.67 -12.11 -23.91
N ALA A 134 -14.59 -13.18 -23.11
CA ALA A 134 -13.88 -13.17 -21.83
C ALA A 134 -12.38 -12.92 -22.03
N MET A 135 -11.75 -13.60 -22.99
CA MET A 135 -10.34 -13.39 -23.35
C MET A 135 -10.08 -11.95 -23.83
N ALA A 136 -10.94 -11.40 -24.68
CA ALA A 136 -10.83 -10.01 -25.12
C ALA A 136 -10.89 -9.01 -23.95
N LYS A 137 -11.78 -9.26 -22.97
CA LYS A 137 -11.86 -8.46 -21.74
C LYS A 137 -10.63 -8.62 -20.84
N GLN A 138 -10.01 -9.80 -20.80
CA GLN A 138 -8.74 -9.99 -20.08
C GLN A 138 -7.65 -9.08 -20.65
N HIS A 139 -7.52 -9.00 -21.98
CA HIS A 139 -6.58 -8.08 -22.62
C HIS A 139 -6.86 -6.61 -22.26
N GLN A 140 -8.13 -6.19 -22.25
CA GLN A 140 -8.50 -4.84 -21.83
C GLN A 140 -8.14 -4.56 -20.35
N LEU A 141 -8.33 -5.56 -19.49
CA LEU A 141 -7.98 -5.45 -18.07
C LEU A 141 -6.46 -5.30 -17.87
N LEU A 142 -5.64 -6.01 -18.65
CA LEU A 142 -4.18 -5.87 -18.60
C LEU A 142 -3.73 -4.42 -18.88
N ASN A 143 -4.32 -3.77 -19.89
CA ASN A 143 -4.02 -2.37 -20.21
C ASN A 143 -4.40 -1.43 -19.05
N LYS A 144 -5.58 -1.64 -18.45
CA LYS A 144 -6.01 -0.86 -17.28
C LYS A 144 -5.06 -1.06 -16.09
N LYS A 145 -4.62 -2.29 -15.82
CA LYS A 145 -3.65 -2.59 -14.75
C LYS A 145 -2.31 -1.90 -15.00
N GLN A 146 -1.87 -1.79 -16.25
CA GLN A 146 -0.67 -1.03 -16.60
C GLN A 146 -0.82 0.46 -16.27
N GLU A 147 -1.95 1.09 -16.62
CA GLU A 147 -2.24 2.48 -16.26
C GLU A 147 -2.25 2.68 -14.73
N MET A 148 -2.87 1.75 -14.00
CA MET A 148 -2.87 1.79 -12.54
C MET A 148 -1.46 1.65 -11.95
N ARG A 149 -0.58 0.82 -12.52
CA ARG A 149 0.84 0.73 -12.10
C ARG A 149 1.61 2.04 -12.33
N GLN A 150 1.33 2.74 -13.42
CA GLN A 150 1.89 4.09 -13.63
C GLN A 150 1.41 5.07 -12.56
N LEU A 151 0.13 4.98 -12.15
CA LEU A 151 -0.41 5.78 -11.06
C LEU A 151 0.25 5.44 -9.71
N ILE A 152 0.49 4.15 -9.43
CA ILE A 152 1.23 3.72 -8.22
C ILE A 152 2.61 4.38 -8.21
N SER A 153 3.38 4.29 -9.29
CA SER A 153 4.73 4.88 -9.36
C SER A 153 4.72 6.40 -9.08
N LYS A 154 3.74 7.13 -9.63
CA LYS A 154 3.58 8.58 -9.34
C LYS A 154 3.31 8.83 -7.85
N LYS A 155 2.46 8.03 -7.22
CA LYS A 155 2.11 8.16 -5.80
C LYS A 155 3.23 7.73 -4.87
N GLU A 156 3.98 6.70 -5.25
CA GLU A 156 5.18 6.23 -4.55
C GLU A 156 6.25 7.32 -4.51
N ASN A 157 6.57 7.91 -5.66
CA ASN A 157 7.53 9.01 -5.75
C ASN A 157 7.10 10.18 -4.85
N LYS A 158 5.80 10.52 -4.85
CA LYS A 158 5.28 11.60 -3.99
C LYS A 158 5.37 11.25 -2.51
N PHE A 159 5.06 10.01 -2.15
CA PHE A 159 5.17 9.50 -0.79
C PHE A 159 6.61 9.56 -0.30
N ALA A 160 7.57 9.04 -1.08
CA ALA A 160 8.99 9.05 -0.77
C ALA A 160 9.56 10.48 -0.61
N GLU A 161 9.16 11.41 -1.50
CA GLU A 161 9.56 12.82 -1.40
C GLU A 161 9.11 13.45 -0.07
N ILE A 162 7.83 13.28 0.29
CA ILE A 162 7.29 13.82 1.53
C ILE A 162 7.91 13.12 2.75
N GLN A 163 8.15 11.81 2.68
CA GLN A 163 8.79 11.07 3.77
C GLN A 163 10.21 11.58 4.02
N LYS A 164 10.97 11.89 2.98
CA LYS A 164 12.30 12.51 3.10
C LYS A 164 12.23 13.88 3.79
N GLN A 165 11.27 14.73 3.41
CA GLN A 165 11.06 16.03 4.06
C GLN A 165 10.67 15.88 5.53
N PHE A 166 9.75 14.95 5.82
CA PHE A 166 9.31 14.64 7.16
C PHE A 166 10.46 14.15 8.04
N ASN A 167 11.26 13.19 7.57
CA ASN A 167 12.39 12.65 8.34
C ASN A 167 13.44 13.72 8.62
N SER A 168 13.76 14.56 7.64
CA SER A 168 14.71 15.66 7.80
C SER A 168 14.25 16.67 8.87
N VAL A 169 13.00 17.13 8.79
CA VAL A 169 12.46 18.18 9.68
C VAL A 169 12.16 17.68 11.09
N ASN A 170 11.92 16.37 11.25
CA ASN A 170 11.66 15.74 12.56
C ASN A 170 12.88 14.97 13.10
N HIS A 171 14.05 15.12 12.47
CA HIS A 171 15.33 14.52 12.88
C HIS A 171 15.30 12.98 13.02
N LEU A 172 14.64 12.28 12.08
CA LEU A 172 14.47 10.82 12.07
C LEU A 172 15.46 10.09 11.14
N ASN A 173 16.55 10.75 10.74
CA ASN A 173 17.59 10.19 9.87
C ASN A 173 18.58 9.32 10.63
#